data_AF-A0A1I7IZI9-F1
#
_entry.id   AF-A0A1I7IZI9-F1
#
_cell.length_a   1.000
_cell.length_b   1.000
_cell.length_c   1.000
_cell.angle_alpha   90.00
_cell.angle_beta   90.00
_cell.angle_gamma   90.00
#
_symmetry.space_group_name_H-M   'P 1'
#
loop_
_entity.id
_entity.type
_entity.pdbx_description
1 polymer ?
#
loop_
_entity_poly.entity_id
_entity_poly.type
_entity_poly.pdbx_seq_one_letter_code
_entity_poly.pdbx_strand_id
1 'polypeptide(L)'
;MMPIFRNTAALAFAAIASTAAAAQGETTCARDVLVAQSMQRQALDQLEQADGDDAKNCRIWRRHVETMRRVASVYGRCLSGTERSERLAQVQGSDREFSAAIKARCKGP
;
A
#
# COMPACT_ATOMS: atom_id res chain seq x y z
N MET A 1 52.64 7.03 39.55
CA MET A 1 51.33 7.70 39.70
C MET A 1 50.81 8.01 38.29
N MET A 2 49.90 7.18 37.76
CA MET A 2 49.35 7.30 36.39
C MET A 2 48.12 8.23 36.38
N PRO A 3 47.93 9.10 35.36
CA PRO A 3 46.68 9.83 35.21
C PRO A 3 45.62 8.92 34.58
N ILE A 4 44.49 8.83 35.27
CA ILE A 4 43.29 8.09 34.86
C ILE A 4 42.56 8.92 33.79
N PHE A 5 42.59 8.46 32.54
CA PHE A 5 41.78 9.03 31.45
C PHE A 5 40.30 8.70 31.69
N ARG A 6 39.49 9.73 31.95
CA ARG A 6 38.02 9.63 32.11
C ARG A 6 37.37 9.47 30.73
N ASN A 7 37.11 8.23 30.34
CA ASN A 7 36.26 7.87 29.20
C ASN A 7 34.86 8.49 29.34
N THR A 8 34.60 9.57 28.61
CA THR A 8 33.27 10.19 28.45
C THR A 8 33.02 10.42 26.96
N ALA A 9 32.86 9.35 26.18
CA ALA A 9 32.61 9.46 24.74
C ALA A 9 31.82 8.28 24.15
N ALA A 10 30.82 7.74 24.87
CA ALA A 10 30.05 6.58 24.39
C ALA A 10 28.55 6.84 24.15
N LEU A 11 28.04 8.06 24.35
CA LEU A 11 26.60 8.35 24.24
C LEU A 11 26.16 9.01 22.91
N ALA A 12 27.09 9.35 22.01
CA ALA A 12 26.76 10.06 20.77
C ALA A 12 26.39 9.14 19.57
N PHE A 13 26.71 7.84 19.61
CA PHE A 13 26.50 6.95 18.46
C PHE A 13 25.07 6.38 18.33
N ALA A 14 24.26 6.39 19.41
CA ALA A 14 22.91 5.82 19.38
C ALA A 14 21.88 6.72 18.66
N ALA A 15 22.10 8.04 18.61
CA ALA A 15 21.17 8.98 17.97
C ALA A 15 21.22 8.92 16.43
N ILE A 16 22.38 8.55 15.86
CA ILE A 16 22.60 8.54 14.40
C ILE A 16 21.95 7.32 13.74
N ALA A 17 21.89 6.18 14.45
CA ALA A 17 21.25 4.96 13.92
C ALA A 17 19.72 5.11 13.76
N SER A 18 19.09 5.93 14.62
CA SER A 18 17.64 6.10 14.65
C SER A 18 17.11 6.94 13.47
N THR A 19 17.88 7.93 13.02
CA THR A 19 17.51 8.78 11.88
C THR A 19 17.64 8.03 10.55
N ALA A 20 18.66 7.18 10.41
CA ALA A 20 18.85 6.35 9.22
C ALA A 20 17.69 5.37 9.00
N ALA A 21 17.21 4.72 10.07
CA ALA A 21 16.07 3.80 9.98
C ALA A 21 14.76 4.52 9.59
N ALA A 22 14.51 5.72 10.14
CA ALA A 22 13.34 6.51 9.79
C ALA A 22 13.37 6.99 8.32
N ALA A 23 14.53 7.46 7.84
CA ALA A 23 14.70 7.89 6.45
C ALA A 23 14.56 6.71 5.44
N GLN A 24 15.04 5.52 5.81
CA GLN A 24 14.83 4.31 5.03
C GLN A 24 13.35 3.91 4.97
N GLY A 25 12.60 4.08 6.07
CA GLY A 25 11.15 3.84 6.08
C GLY A 25 10.38 4.81 5.18
N GLU A 26 10.73 6.10 5.21
CA GLU A 26 10.09 7.13 4.40
C GLU A 26 10.31 6.92 2.89
N THR A 27 11.56 6.65 2.49
CA THR A 27 11.90 6.35 1.08
C THR A 27 11.23 5.05 0.58
N THR A 28 11.11 4.04 1.44
CA THR A 28 10.37 2.80 1.14
C THR A 28 8.89 3.11 0.92
N CYS A 29 8.28 3.90 1.81
CA CYS A 29 6.87 4.27 1.68
C CYS A 29 6.59 5.14 0.44
N ALA A 30 7.48 6.06 0.08
CA ALA A 30 7.35 6.83 -1.15
C ALA A 30 7.32 5.92 -2.39
N ARG A 31 8.23 4.93 -2.45
CA ARG A 31 8.25 3.93 -3.53
C ARG A 31 6.98 3.08 -3.53
N ASP A 32 6.58 2.55 -2.39
CA ASP A 32 5.42 1.67 -2.27
C ASP A 32 4.13 2.39 -2.68
N VAL A 33 3.96 3.67 -2.31
CA VAL A 33 2.83 4.49 -2.71
C VAL A 33 2.78 4.68 -4.23
N LEU A 34 3.92 4.96 -4.88
CA LEU A 34 3.99 5.08 -6.33
C LEU A 34 3.62 3.77 -7.04
N VAL A 35 4.13 2.65 -6.54
CA VAL A 35 3.78 1.31 -7.07
C VAL A 35 2.29 1.04 -6.88
N ALA A 36 1.73 1.33 -5.71
CA ALA A 36 0.32 1.13 -5.41
C ALA A 36 -0.59 1.99 -6.31
N GLN A 37 -0.22 3.25 -6.57
CA GLN A 37 -0.94 4.10 -7.54
C GLN A 37 -0.87 3.53 -8.97
N SER A 38 0.28 2.99 -9.37
CA SER A 38 0.40 2.32 -10.68
C SER A 38 -0.49 1.08 -10.77
N MET A 39 -0.49 0.25 -9.73
CA MET A 39 -1.36 -0.94 -9.65
C MET A 39 -2.83 -0.57 -9.73
N GLN A 40 -3.24 0.51 -9.05
CA GLN A 40 -4.61 1.01 -9.11
C GLN A 40 -5.00 1.41 -10.54
N ARG A 41 -4.16 2.19 -11.24
CA ARG A 41 -4.42 2.59 -12.63
C ARG A 41 -4.53 1.38 -13.55
N GLN A 42 -3.56 0.46 -13.48
CA GLN A 42 -3.58 -0.76 -14.31
C GLN A 42 -4.81 -1.63 -14.05
N ALA A 43 -5.30 -1.68 -12.81
CA ALA A 43 -6.51 -2.42 -12.49
C ALA A 43 -7.76 -1.81 -13.13
N LEU A 44 -7.84 -0.47 -13.19
CA LEU A 44 -8.89 0.25 -13.91
C LEU A 44 -8.78 0.00 -15.42
N ASP A 45 -7.58 0.09 -16.00
CA ASP A 45 -7.37 -0.20 -17.42
C ASP A 45 -7.81 -1.63 -17.79
N GLN A 46 -7.59 -2.61 -16.89
CA GLN A 46 -8.03 -3.99 -17.07
C GLN A 46 -9.56 -4.14 -16.99
N LEU A 47 -10.23 -3.32 -16.19
CA LEU A 47 -11.69 -3.29 -16.14
C LEU A 47 -12.28 -2.70 -17.42
N GLU A 48 -11.67 -1.65 -17.98
CA GLU A 48 -12.10 -1.05 -19.25
C GLU A 48 -11.95 -2.01 -20.44
N GLN A 49 -10.95 -2.89 -20.37
CA GLN A 49 -10.73 -3.95 -21.36
C GLN A 49 -11.63 -5.18 -21.15
N ALA A 50 -12.37 -5.25 -20.05
CA ALA A 50 -13.27 -6.36 -19.76
C ALA A 50 -14.53 -6.25 -20.65
N ASP A 51 -14.68 -7.17 -21.59
CA ASP A 51 -15.79 -7.16 -22.57
C ASP A 51 -16.84 -8.23 -22.27
N GLY A 52 -18.11 -7.81 -22.32
CA GLY A 52 -19.36 -8.52 -22.67
C GLY A 52 -19.77 -9.84 -22.01
N ASP A 53 -18.84 -10.64 -21.52
CA ASP A 53 -19.06 -11.98 -20.99
C ASP A 53 -18.78 -12.01 -19.48
N ASP A 54 -19.85 -12.14 -18.70
CA ASP A 54 -19.80 -12.22 -17.24
C ASP A 54 -18.82 -13.27 -16.73
N ALA A 55 -18.69 -14.42 -17.42
CA ALA A 55 -17.76 -15.48 -17.00
C ALA A 55 -16.29 -15.05 -17.16
N LYS A 56 -15.96 -14.26 -18.19
CA LYS A 56 -14.62 -13.66 -18.37
C LYS A 56 -14.39 -12.52 -17.39
N ASN A 57 -15.40 -11.68 -17.19
CA ASN A 57 -15.36 -10.53 -16.30
C ASN A 57 -15.15 -10.93 -14.84
N CYS A 58 -15.69 -12.06 -14.41
CA CYS A 58 -15.50 -12.59 -13.06
C CYS A 58 -14.03 -12.77 -12.65
N ARG A 59 -13.16 -13.22 -13.56
CA ARG A 59 -11.72 -13.34 -13.25
C ARG A 59 -11.07 -11.97 -13.09
N ILE A 60 -11.44 -11.02 -13.93
CA ILE A 60 -10.92 -9.65 -13.90
C ILE A 60 -11.37 -8.95 -12.62
N TRP A 61 -12.65 -9.04 -12.26
CA TRP A 61 -13.19 -8.45 -11.04
C TRP A 61 -12.54 -9.01 -9.77
N ARG A 62 -12.28 -10.33 -9.72
CA ARG A 62 -11.59 -10.94 -8.56
C ARG A 62 -10.17 -10.40 -8.42
N ARG A 63 -9.44 -10.29 -9.54
CA ARG A 63 -8.10 -9.69 -9.55
C ARG A 63 -8.14 -8.20 -9.18
N HIS A 64 -9.13 -7.45 -9.64
CA HIS A 64 -9.33 -6.05 -9.28
C HIS A 64 -9.51 -5.88 -7.78
N VAL A 65 -10.42 -6.66 -7.16
CA VAL A 65 -10.65 -6.66 -5.71
C VAL A 65 -9.37 -6.99 -4.94
N GLU A 66 -8.62 -8.01 -5.36
CA GLU A 66 -7.33 -8.35 -4.74
C GLU A 66 -6.35 -7.17 -4.80
N THR A 67 -6.22 -6.53 -5.96
CA THR A 67 -5.37 -5.35 -6.14
C THR A 67 -5.80 -4.19 -5.23
N MET A 68 -7.10 -3.88 -5.16
CA MET A 68 -7.61 -2.81 -4.29
C MET A 68 -7.28 -3.05 -2.82
N ARG A 69 -7.36 -4.31 -2.34
CA ARG A 69 -6.99 -4.66 -0.96
C ARG A 69 -5.49 -4.50 -0.70
N ARG A 70 -4.64 -4.89 -1.66
CA ARG A 70 -3.19 -4.67 -1.58
C ARG A 70 -2.84 -3.19 -1.53
N VAL A 71 -3.44 -2.40 -2.42
CA VAL A 71 -3.28 -0.94 -2.47
C VAL A 71 -3.75 -0.28 -1.17
N ALA A 72 -4.91 -0.69 -0.64
CA ALA A 72 -5.43 -0.20 0.64
C ALA A 72 -4.45 -0.46 1.80
N SER A 73 -3.82 -1.64 1.83
CA SER A 73 -2.80 -1.95 2.84
C SER A 73 -1.57 -1.04 2.76
N VAL A 74 -1.12 -0.68 1.54
CA VAL A 74 -0.02 0.28 1.36
C VAL A 74 -0.43 1.67 1.82
N TYR A 75 -1.58 2.18 1.39
CA TYR A 75 -2.08 3.50 1.80
C TYR A 75 -2.30 3.59 3.33
N GLY A 76 -2.83 2.53 3.92
CA GLY A 76 -3.03 2.43 5.37
C GLY A 76 -1.74 2.34 6.20
N ARG A 77 -0.60 2.04 5.59
CA ARG A 77 0.71 2.06 6.28
C ARG A 77 1.50 3.34 5.99
N CYS A 78 1.52 3.77 4.72
CA CYS A 78 2.47 4.76 4.23
C CYS A 78 1.92 6.19 4.09
N LEU A 79 0.60 6.37 4.03
CA LEU A 79 -0.01 7.71 3.98
C LEU A 79 -0.50 8.13 5.36
N SER A 80 -0.82 9.42 5.52
CA SER A 80 -1.43 9.96 6.73
C SER A 80 -2.42 11.09 6.41
N GLY A 81 -3.14 11.59 7.41
CA GLY A 81 -4.06 12.72 7.26
C GLY A 81 -5.20 12.49 6.27
N THR A 82 -5.63 13.57 5.61
CA THR A 82 -6.72 13.57 4.62
C THR A 82 -6.39 12.72 3.41
N GLU A 83 -5.13 12.75 2.95
CA GLU A 83 -4.68 11.95 1.82
C GLU A 83 -4.90 10.44 2.07
N ARG A 84 -4.56 9.95 3.27
CA ARG A 84 -4.87 8.56 3.63
C ARG A 84 -6.36 8.29 3.54
N SER A 85 -7.19 9.14 4.16
CA SER A 85 -8.64 8.90 4.21
C SER A 85 -9.28 8.89 2.83
N GLU A 86 -8.92 9.83 1.96
CA GLU A 86 -9.48 9.96 0.61
C GLU A 86 -9.07 8.78 -0.26
N ARG A 87 -7.77 8.44 -0.27
CA ARG A 87 -7.28 7.33 -1.08
C ARG A 87 -7.80 5.98 -0.59
N LEU A 88 -7.90 5.78 0.73
CA LEU A 88 -8.53 4.57 1.29
C LEU A 88 -10.01 4.49 0.93
N ALA A 89 -10.76 5.57 1.06
CA ALA A 89 -12.18 5.60 0.71
C ALA A 89 -12.40 5.21 -0.76
N GLN A 90 -11.55 5.69 -1.67
CA GLN A 90 -11.62 5.35 -3.09
C GLN A 90 -11.41 3.85 -3.33
N VAL A 91 -10.31 3.28 -2.86
CA VAL A 91 -9.98 1.87 -3.14
C VAL A 91 -10.89 0.89 -2.41
N GLN A 92 -11.30 1.22 -1.17
CA GLN A 92 -12.26 0.41 -0.41
C GLN A 92 -13.68 0.53 -0.96
N GLY A 93 -14.05 1.69 -1.52
CA GLY A 93 -15.29 1.87 -2.27
C GLY A 93 -15.35 0.91 -3.45
N SER A 94 -14.30 0.91 -4.27
CA SER A 94 -14.18 0.02 -5.43
C SER A 94 -14.15 -1.47 -5.04
N ASP A 95 -13.39 -1.86 -3.99
CA ASP A 95 -13.43 -3.24 -3.47
C ASP A 95 -14.86 -3.68 -3.14
N ARG A 96 -15.61 -2.86 -2.39
CA ARG A 96 -16.99 -3.21 -1.99
C ARG A 96 -17.92 -3.37 -3.19
N GLU A 97 -17.84 -2.45 -4.14
CA GLU A 97 -18.65 -2.48 -5.36
C GLU A 97 -18.39 -3.76 -6.17
N PHE A 98 -17.12 -4.05 -6.46
CA PHE A 98 -16.77 -5.22 -7.26
C PHE A 98 -16.95 -6.54 -6.49
N SER A 99 -16.72 -6.56 -5.18
CA SER A 99 -17.05 -7.71 -4.34
C SER A 99 -18.55 -8.03 -4.36
N ALA A 100 -19.42 -7.01 -4.37
CA ALA A 100 -20.86 -7.19 -4.49
C ALA A 100 -21.25 -7.71 -5.89
N ALA A 101 -20.65 -7.17 -6.96
CA ALA A 101 -20.87 -7.64 -8.33
C ALA A 101 -20.44 -9.10 -8.50
N ILE A 102 -19.29 -9.49 -7.95
CA ILE A 102 -18.80 -10.87 -7.94
C ILE A 102 -19.81 -11.78 -7.24
N LYS A 103 -20.28 -11.41 -6.04
CA LYS A 103 -21.25 -12.21 -5.29
C LYS A 103 -22.56 -12.40 -6.06
N ALA A 104 -23.00 -11.39 -6.81
CA ALA A 104 -24.24 -11.43 -7.55
C ALA A 104 -24.15 -12.25 -8.86
N ARG A 105 -23.00 -12.21 -9.54
CA ARG A 105 -22.87 -12.68 -10.94
C ARG A 105 -21.91 -13.85 -11.11
N CYS A 106 -20.93 -14.01 -10.24
CA CYS A 106 -19.90 -15.04 -10.34
C CYS A 106 -20.24 -16.23 -9.46
N LYS A 107 -20.44 -17.41 -10.07
CA LYS A 107 -20.62 -18.67 -9.33
C LYS A 107 -19.26 -19.18 -8.84
N GLY A 108 -19.17 -19.52 -7.54
CA GLY A 108 -18.00 -20.15 -6.91
C GLY A 108 -16.79 -19.22 -6.71
N PRO A 109 -15.75 -19.67 -5.98
CA PRO A 109 -14.44 -19.03 -5.98
C PRO A 109 -13.75 -19.13 -7.34
#